data_AF-S7XDY6-F1
#
_entry.id   AF-S7XDY6-F1
#
_cell.length_a   1.000
_cell.length_b   1.000
_cell.length_c   1.000
_cell.angle_alpha   90.00
_cell.angle_beta   90.00
_cell.angle_gamma   90.00
#
_symmetry.space_group_name_H-M   'P 1'
#
loop_
_entity.id
_entity.type
_entity.pdbx_description
1 polymer ?
#
loop_
_entity_poly.entity_id
_entity_poly.type
_entity_poly.pdbx_seq_one_letter_code
_entity_poly.pdbx_strand_id
1 'polypeptide(L)'
;MKHAKKRLGRSKFGKASKRTGKVLKFSSKILRSILTNPLAVKSYFLMFLIFAVFGIFMSVFGGSGPVQQNEFDLNKSWLQISKRDRDKSNDKVDYWTNIDDMIFFMNFRYGSEWKPESNWNDGTGGEWAGTLGFNHYSDALNDLWNHLNDDPHNLKKMVDLYGPSSDLKWTKLSDSELEEYKELEELTKEVGRYPSYQELANPFYQEDDPSYQAPLVILKRFGYTSKSEIYEKTQLKASTGQALRAPIDGQVSVTDDTTVSIKTDKAIFTYEEVGNIRVSDGDQVKAGDEVGKVTTNGYQVIQYQKLEEKETKDKKEKWTSVNPGFYFQSVTYNQTTSVITTLDGDLGQKSRAIKDYLKQKLPALTDNGLAAMLGNFATESNINPKRAEGDYLSPPVGADSSSWDDESWLAIAGPAIYNGRYPNILHRGLGLGQWTDTADGSTRHTLLLNYAKSKNKKWYDLELQLDFMLEGDSPYYVTELTSILTSTEDVAT
;
A
#
# COMPACT_ATOMS: atom_id res chain seq x y z
N MET A 1 11.77 18.71 -51.00
CA MET A 1 11.19 18.77 -49.63
C MET A 1 9.65 18.70 -49.54
N LYS A 2 8.85 19.28 -50.47
CA LYS A 2 7.36 19.22 -50.41
C LYS A 2 6.76 17.81 -50.64
N HIS A 3 7.40 16.95 -51.42
CA HIS A 3 6.89 15.59 -51.69
C HIS A 3 7.18 14.57 -50.57
N ALA A 4 8.21 14.79 -49.75
CA ALA A 4 8.52 13.94 -48.59
C ALA A 4 7.52 14.13 -47.44
N LYS A 5 7.10 15.38 -47.16
CA LYS A 5 6.02 15.69 -46.19
C LYS A 5 4.67 15.07 -46.57
N LYS A 6 4.37 14.95 -47.87
CA LYS A 6 3.10 14.36 -48.36
C LYS A 6 3.07 12.83 -48.28
N ARG A 7 4.24 12.15 -48.32
CA ARG A 7 4.37 10.69 -48.09
C ARG A 7 4.31 10.33 -46.60
N LEU A 8 4.92 11.13 -45.73
CA LEU A 8 4.83 10.96 -44.27
C LEU A 8 3.40 11.08 -43.75
N GLY A 9 2.59 12.01 -44.29
CA GLY A 9 1.17 12.15 -43.89
C GLY A 9 0.23 11.02 -44.30
N ARG A 10 0.70 10.03 -45.08
CA ARG A 10 -0.09 8.88 -45.55
C ARG A 10 0.34 7.53 -44.97
N SER A 11 1.47 7.45 -44.26
CA SER A 11 1.89 6.23 -43.56
C SER A 11 1.21 6.12 -42.18
N LYS A 12 1.14 4.91 -41.61
CA LYS A 12 0.64 4.69 -40.22
C LYS A 12 1.37 5.61 -39.21
N PHE A 13 2.64 5.93 -39.48
CA PHE A 13 3.50 6.84 -38.72
C PHE A 13 2.99 8.31 -38.69
N GLY A 14 2.50 8.84 -39.82
CA GLY A 14 1.95 10.21 -39.87
C GLY A 14 0.55 10.36 -39.27
N LYS A 15 -0.18 9.24 -39.10
CA LYS A 15 -1.49 9.22 -38.45
C LYS A 15 -1.36 9.12 -36.92
N ALA A 16 -0.35 8.41 -36.39
CA ALA A 16 -0.02 8.38 -34.97
C ALA A 16 0.46 9.75 -34.46
N SER A 17 1.37 10.40 -35.20
CA SER A 17 1.91 11.72 -34.83
C SER A 17 0.86 12.86 -34.75
N LYS A 18 -0.28 12.74 -35.44
CA LYS A 18 -1.35 13.76 -35.38
C LYS A 18 -2.33 13.57 -34.24
N ARG A 19 -2.34 12.41 -33.57
CA ARG A 19 -3.24 12.14 -32.43
C ARG A 19 -2.54 12.16 -31.06
N THR A 20 -1.21 12.17 -31.02
CA THR A 20 -0.47 12.03 -29.76
C THR A 20 0.44 13.24 -29.54
N GLY A 21 -0.17 14.37 -29.22
CA GLY A 21 0.52 15.61 -28.83
C GLY A 21 0.97 15.66 -27.37
N LYS A 22 1.33 14.51 -26.77
CA LYS A 22 1.93 14.47 -25.43
C LYS A 22 3.38 14.03 -25.55
N VAL A 23 4.27 15.01 -25.68
CA VAL A 23 5.70 14.86 -25.37
C VAL A 23 5.78 14.30 -23.94
N LEU A 24 6.48 13.18 -23.73
CA LEU A 24 6.85 12.74 -22.37
C LEU A 24 7.53 13.93 -21.71
N LYS A 25 6.85 14.56 -20.74
CA LYS A 25 7.47 15.53 -19.86
C LYS A 25 8.34 14.74 -18.89
N PHE A 26 9.49 14.24 -19.37
CA PHE A 26 10.57 13.85 -18.48
C PHE A 26 10.80 15.02 -17.53
N SER A 27 10.88 14.73 -16.22
CA SER A 27 10.97 15.76 -15.21
C SER A 27 12.02 16.79 -15.62
N SER A 28 11.65 18.07 -15.60
CA SER A 28 12.56 19.15 -16.00
C SER A 28 13.86 19.14 -15.19
N LYS A 29 13.89 18.46 -14.04
CA LYS A 29 15.02 18.28 -13.13
C LYS A 29 16.03 17.21 -13.60
N ILE A 30 15.58 16.07 -14.15
CA ILE A 30 16.48 15.08 -14.79
C ILE A 30 17.17 15.70 -16.01
N LEU A 31 16.42 16.45 -16.81
CA LEU A 31 16.97 17.24 -17.92
C LEU A 31 17.89 18.36 -17.42
N ARG A 32 17.58 19.02 -16.30
CA ARG A 32 18.47 20.01 -15.67
C ARG A 32 19.79 19.38 -15.23
N SER A 33 19.81 18.21 -14.58
CA SER A 33 21.07 17.54 -14.19
C SER A 33 21.99 17.28 -15.38
N ILE A 34 21.41 16.95 -16.54
CA ILE A 34 22.14 16.79 -17.81
C ILE A 34 22.59 18.16 -18.34
N LEU A 35 21.73 19.18 -18.29
CA LEU A 35 22.03 20.53 -18.81
C LEU A 35 23.03 21.31 -17.93
N THR A 36 23.07 21.07 -16.63
CA THR A 36 23.98 21.75 -15.68
C THR A 36 25.40 21.19 -15.75
N ASN A 37 25.56 19.92 -16.11
CA ASN A 37 26.86 19.31 -16.35
C ASN A 37 26.81 18.26 -17.49
N PRO A 38 26.70 18.70 -18.76
CA PRO A 38 26.46 17.80 -19.89
C PRO A 38 27.64 16.90 -20.23
N LEU A 39 28.83 17.18 -19.68
CA LEU A 39 30.06 16.44 -19.94
C LEU A 39 30.43 15.47 -18.81
N ALA A 40 29.69 15.45 -17.70
CA ALA A 40 29.90 14.46 -16.65
C ALA A 40 29.53 13.05 -17.13
N VAL A 41 30.33 12.05 -16.74
CA VAL A 41 30.06 10.63 -17.06
C VAL A 41 28.65 10.20 -16.62
N LYS A 42 28.17 10.70 -15.48
CA LYS A 42 26.80 10.50 -14.97
C LYS A 42 25.73 11.03 -15.94
N SER A 43 25.98 12.16 -16.59
CA SER A 43 25.05 12.77 -17.55
C SER A 43 24.98 12.02 -18.87
N TYR A 44 26.11 11.45 -19.33
CA TYR A 44 26.12 10.56 -20.50
C TYR A 44 25.40 9.25 -20.23
N PHE A 45 25.61 8.66 -19.04
CA PHE A 45 24.88 7.46 -18.62
C PHE A 45 23.37 7.74 -18.55
N LEU A 46 22.96 8.85 -17.94
CA LEU A 46 21.55 9.22 -17.82
C LEU A 46 20.93 9.56 -19.19
N MET A 47 21.65 10.23 -20.09
CA MET A 47 21.20 10.43 -21.47
C MET A 47 21.06 9.12 -22.22
N PHE A 48 22.03 8.22 -22.14
CA PHE A 48 21.95 6.89 -22.76
C PHE A 48 20.74 6.13 -22.25
N LEU A 49 20.51 6.14 -20.94
CA LEU A 49 19.36 5.49 -20.31
C LEU A 49 18.06 6.09 -20.82
N ILE A 50 17.92 7.41 -20.82
CA ILE A 50 16.76 8.13 -21.38
C ILE A 50 16.55 7.79 -22.87
N PHE A 51 17.60 7.72 -23.68
CA PHE A 51 17.47 7.36 -25.09
C PHE A 51 17.16 5.88 -25.31
N ALA A 52 17.65 4.98 -24.46
CA ALA A 52 17.30 3.56 -24.46
C ALA A 52 15.83 3.37 -24.05
N VAL A 53 15.39 4.06 -22.99
CA VAL A 53 14.00 4.22 -22.57
C VAL A 53 13.13 4.68 -23.74
N PHE A 54 13.52 5.77 -24.40
CA PHE A 54 12.80 6.27 -25.58
C PHE A 54 12.84 5.26 -26.74
N GLY A 55 13.95 4.56 -26.96
CA GLY A 55 14.07 3.54 -28.00
C GLY A 55 13.07 2.40 -27.80
N ILE A 56 13.04 1.84 -26.59
CA ILE A 56 12.11 0.77 -26.18
C ILE A 56 10.67 1.30 -26.19
N PHE A 57 10.41 2.51 -25.69
CA PHE A 57 9.06 3.08 -25.73
C PHE A 57 8.56 3.39 -27.15
N MET A 58 9.46 3.80 -28.04
CA MET A 58 9.13 4.05 -29.44
C MET A 58 8.94 2.74 -30.23
N SER A 59 9.67 1.66 -29.89
CA SER A 59 9.56 0.36 -30.55
C SER A 59 8.37 -0.46 -30.06
N VAL A 60 8.17 -0.56 -28.73
CA VAL A 60 7.14 -1.40 -28.09
C VAL A 60 5.76 -0.72 -28.11
N PHE A 61 5.72 0.60 -27.89
CA PHE A 61 4.46 1.33 -27.68
C PHE A 61 4.09 2.29 -28.82
N GLY A 62 4.73 2.16 -29.98
CA GLY A 62 4.39 2.94 -31.18
C GLY A 62 4.63 4.46 -31.07
N GLY A 63 5.47 4.87 -30.11
CA GLY A 63 5.87 6.27 -29.92
C GLY A 63 5.15 7.03 -28.82
N SER A 64 4.48 6.33 -27.91
CA SER A 64 3.90 6.91 -26.69
C SER A 64 4.39 6.11 -25.48
N GLY A 65 4.65 6.77 -24.34
CA GLY A 65 5.33 6.17 -23.18
C GLY A 65 4.63 4.95 -22.55
N PRO A 66 5.19 4.38 -21.46
CA PRO A 66 4.69 3.17 -20.80
C PRO A 66 3.30 3.35 -20.20
N VAL A 67 2.94 4.58 -19.85
CA VAL A 67 1.67 4.92 -19.22
C VAL A 67 0.98 5.92 -20.12
N GLN A 68 0.01 5.43 -20.87
CA GLN A 68 -0.78 6.24 -21.79
C GLN A 68 -2.27 6.29 -21.42
N GLN A 69 -2.70 5.48 -20.43
CA GLN A 69 -3.97 5.72 -19.74
C GLN A 69 -3.97 7.14 -19.20
N ASN A 70 -5.06 7.88 -19.39
CA ASN A 70 -5.24 9.17 -18.71
C ASN A 70 -5.14 8.95 -17.19
N GLU A 71 -4.53 9.88 -16.46
CA GLU A 71 -4.36 9.82 -15.00
C GLU A 71 -5.65 9.50 -14.22
N PHE A 72 -6.82 9.94 -14.70
CA PHE A 72 -8.11 9.60 -14.08
C PHE A 72 -8.53 8.15 -14.35
N ASP A 73 -8.22 7.59 -15.52
CA ASP A 73 -8.47 6.18 -15.83
C ASP A 73 -7.50 5.28 -15.07
N LEU A 74 -6.24 5.72 -14.92
CA LEU A 74 -5.25 5.06 -14.06
C LEU A 74 -5.71 5.03 -12.59
N ASN A 75 -6.23 6.15 -12.09
CA ASN A 75 -6.81 6.24 -10.75
C ASN A 75 -8.01 5.30 -10.58
N LYS A 76 -8.86 5.14 -11.61
CA LYS A 76 -9.96 4.16 -11.58
C LYS A 76 -9.45 2.72 -11.56
N SER A 77 -8.41 2.38 -12.33
CA SER A 77 -7.79 1.04 -12.30
C SER A 77 -7.28 0.70 -10.90
N TRP A 78 -6.66 1.67 -10.22
CA TRP A 78 -6.22 1.53 -8.83
C TRP A 78 -7.39 1.35 -7.85
N LEU A 79 -8.45 2.14 -8.02
CA LEU A 79 -9.66 2.03 -7.20
C LEU A 79 -10.38 0.69 -7.41
N GLN A 80 -10.38 0.15 -8.62
CA GLN A 80 -10.96 -1.17 -8.91
C GLN A 80 -10.28 -2.26 -8.08
N ILE A 81 -8.94 -2.30 -8.07
CA ILE A 81 -8.20 -3.34 -7.34
C ILE A 81 -8.23 -3.09 -5.83
N SER A 82 -8.06 -1.85 -5.37
CA SER A 82 -8.14 -1.56 -3.92
C SER A 82 -9.54 -1.84 -3.36
N LYS A 83 -10.61 -1.64 -4.13
CA LYS A 83 -11.95 -2.08 -3.74
C LYS A 83 -12.02 -3.60 -3.66
N ARG A 84 -11.49 -4.29 -4.66
CA ARG A 84 -11.48 -5.76 -4.71
C ARG A 84 -10.78 -6.37 -3.48
N ASP A 85 -9.64 -5.81 -3.10
CA ASP A 85 -8.93 -6.11 -1.86
C ASP A 85 -9.87 -6.06 -0.64
N ARG A 86 -10.63 -4.96 -0.47
CA ARG A 86 -11.56 -4.79 0.66
C ARG A 86 -12.79 -5.68 0.57
N ASP A 87 -13.32 -5.92 -0.62
CA ASP A 87 -14.47 -6.79 -0.86
C ASP A 87 -14.17 -8.25 -0.50
N LYS A 88 -12.92 -8.67 -0.71
CA LYS A 88 -12.46 -10.05 -0.45
C LYS A 88 -11.78 -10.24 0.89
N SER A 89 -11.35 -9.16 1.53
CA SER A 89 -10.84 -9.20 2.89
C SER A 89 -11.93 -9.66 3.86
N ASN A 90 -11.51 -10.44 4.85
CA ASN A 90 -12.35 -11.02 5.88
C ASN A 90 -11.55 -11.19 7.18
N ASP A 91 -12.09 -11.94 8.12
CA ASP A 91 -11.47 -12.22 9.41
C ASP A 91 -10.18 -13.06 9.31
N LYS A 92 -9.97 -13.78 8.22
CA LYS A 92 -8.82 -14.66 7.98
C LYS A 92 -7.76 -14.06 7.06
N VAL A 93 -8.14 -13.15 6.17
CA VAL A 93 -7.19 -12.53 5.25
C VAL A 93 -7.51 -11.06 5.05
N ASP A 94 -6.53 -10.21 5.28
CA ASP A 94 -6.58 -8.77 5.02
C ASP A 94 -5.73 -8.46 3.77
N TYR A 95 -6.38 -8.36 2.60
CA TYR A 95 -5.71 -8.27 1.30
C TYR A 95 -5.20 -6.86 0.97
N TRP A 96 -3.90 -6.68 0.82
CA TRP A 96 -3.31 -5.44 0.31
C TRP A 96 -2.41 -5.80 -0.87
N THR A 97 -3.05 -6.10 -2.01
CA THR A 97 -2.38 -6.57 -3.22
C THR A 97 -1.39 -5.53 -3.75
N ASN A 98 -0.30 -5.98 -4.37
CA ASN A 98 0.62 -5.10 -5.09
C ASN A 98 -0.02 -4.61 -6.40
N ILE A 99 -0.83 -3.55 -6.30
CA ILE A 99 -1.60 -2.97 -7.40
C ILE A 99 -0.69 -2.46 -8.52
N ASP A 100 0.47 -1.89 -8.18
CA ASP A 100 1.37 -1.31 -9.17
C ASP A 100 1.92 -2.37 -10.13
N ASP A 101 2.19 -3.60 -9.69
CA ASP A 101 2.66 -4.67 -10.59
C ASP A 101 1.57 -5.05 -11.59
N MET A 102 0.31 -5.12 -11.14
CA MET A 102 -0.83 -5.43 -11.99
C MET A 102 -1.04 -4.34 -13.04
N ILE A 103 -1.07 -3.07 -12.62
CA ILE A 103 -1.26 -1.93 -13.54
C ILE A 103 -0.08 -1.84 -14.51
N PHE A 104 1.15 -2.03 -14.03
CA PHE A 104 2.34 -2.01 -14.87
C PHE A 104 2.29 -3.09 -15.95
N PHE A 105 1.92 -4.32 -15.59
CA PHE A 105 1.70 -5.39 -16.56
C PHE A 105 0.59 -5.07 -17.57
N MET A 106 -0.56 -4.58 -17.12
CA MET A 106 -1.67 -4.22 -18.01
C MET A 106 -1.28 -3.12 -19.00
N ASN A 107 -0.51 -2.14 -18.55
CA ASN A 107 0.05 -1.10 -19.40
C ASN A 107 1.03 -1.64 -20.44
N PHE A 108 1.89 -2.59 -20.07
CA PHE A 108 2.75 -3.30 -21.04
C PHE A 108 1.92 -4.07 -22.06
N ARG A 109 0.94 -4.87 -21.60
CA ARG A 109 0.15 -5.77 -22.43
C ARG A 109 -0.77 -5.05 -23.42
N TYR A 110 -1.38 -3.94 -23.00
CA TYR A 110 -2.47 -3.28 -23.75
C TYR A 110 -2.21 -1.80 -24.08
N GLY A 111 -1.10 -1.20 -23.63
CA GLY A 111 -0.75 0.18 -23.95
C GLY A 111 -1.74 1.23 -23.43
N SER A 112 -2.08 2.24 -24.25
CA SER A 112 -3.03 3.33 -23.92
C SER A 112 -4.49 2.95 -23.93
N GLU A 113 -4.81 1.91 -24.68
CA GLU A 113 -6.16 1.78 -25.22
C GLU A 113 -7.12 1.22 -24.17
N TRP A 114 -6.58 0.52 -23.18
CA TRP A 114 -7.36 -0.06 -22.09
C TRP A 114 -7.73 0.97 -21.04
N LYS A 115 -8.97 0.90 -20.57
CA LYS A 115 -9.51 1.61 -19.40
C LYS A 115 -10.46 0.64 -18.72
N PRO A 116 -10.67 0.70 -17.39
CA PRO A 116 -11.49 -0.28 -16.68
C PRO A 116 -12.85 -0.55 -17.34
N GLU A 117 -13.53 0.51 -17.80
CA GLU A 117 -14.86 0.45 -18.42
C GLU A 117 -14.85 0.15 -19.93
N SER A 118 -13.67 0.01 -20.56
CA SER A 118 -13.58 -0.33 -21.97
C SER A 118 -13.71 -1.84 -22.16
N ASN A 119 -14.26 -2.23 -23.31
CA ASN A 119 -14.43 -3.63 -23.69
C ASN A 119 -13.09 -4.37 -23.73
N TRP A 120 -13.08 -5.61 -23.23
CA TRP A 120 -11.91 -6.48 -23.19
C TRP A 120 -12.11 -7.75 -24.01
N ASN A 121 -11.29 -7.92 -25.05
CA ASN A 121 -11.46 -8.97 -26.04
C ASN A 121 -10.85 -10.33 -25.65
N ASP A 122 -9.96 -10.38 -24.65
CA ASP A 122 -9.33 -11.63 -24.20
C ASP A 122 -10.11 -12.30 -23.05
N GLY A 123 -11.26 -11.74 -22.66
CA GLY A 123 -12.11 -12.26 -21.60
C GLY A 123 -12.90 -13.52 -21.97
N THR A 124 -13.72 -14.00 -21.04
CA THR A 124 -14.54 -15.21 -21.25
C THR A 124 -15.51 -15.01 -22.42
N GLY A 125 -15.49 -15.90 -23.42
CA GLY A 125 -16.24 -15.74 -24.66
C GLY A 125 -15.50 -14.97 -25.78
N GLY A 126 -14.25 -14.54 -25.52
CA GLY A 126 -13.31 -14.01 -26.51
C GLY A 126 -13.75 -12.70 -27.18
N GLU A 127 -13.19 -12.44 -28.36
CA GLU A 127 -13.37 -11.19 -29.11
C GLU A 127 -14.85 -10.84 -29.38
N TRP A 128 -15.71 -11.85 -29.57
CA TRP A 128 -17.14 -11.66 -29.75
C TRP A 128 -17.83 -11.15 -28.49
N ALA A 129 -17.49 -11.69 -27.32
CA ALA A 129 -18.04 -11.24 -26.05
C ALA A 129 -17.51 -9.84 -25.69
N GLY A 130 -16.23 -9.56 -25.97
CA GLY A 130 -15.64 -8.23 -25.84
C GLY A 130 -16.31 -7.20 -26.75
N THR A 131 -16.48 -7.51 -28.04
CA THR A 131 -17.12 -6.60 -29.02
C THR A 131 -18.57 -6.27 -28.63
N LEU A 132 -19.30 -7.22 -28.04
CA LEU A 132 -20.67 -7.03 -27.56
C LEU A 132 -20.76 -6.36 -26.16
N GLY A 133 -19.62 -6.04 -25.53
CA GLY A 133 -19.57 -5.36 -24.24
C GLY A 133 -19.87 -6.24 -23.03
N PHE A 134 -19.69 -7.56 -23.15
CA PHE A 134 -19.89 -8.49 -22.03
C PHE A 134 -18.66 -8.65 -21.15
N ASN A 135 -17.48 -8.24 -21.63
CA ASN A 135 -16.22 -8.25 -20.88
C ASN A 135 -15.62 -6.84 -20.89
N HIS A 136 -15.11 -6.41 -19.75
CA HIS A 136 -14.43 -5.13 -19.56
C HIS A 136 -13.03 -5.33 -18.98
N TYR A 137 -12.14 -4.34 -19.10
CA TYR A 137 -10.81 -4.46 -18.50
C TYR A 137 -10.84 -4.49 -16.96
N SER A 138 -11.91 -4.00 -16.32
CA SER A 138 -12.16 -4.25 -14.90
C SER A 138 -12.22 -5.75 -14.59
N ASP A 139 -12.74 -6.56 -15.52
CA ASP A 139 -12.79 -8.02 -15.39
C ASP A 139 -11.40 -8.63 -15.51
N ALA A 140 -10.55 -8.10 -16.40
CA ALA A 140 -9.14 -8.49 -16.48
C ALA A 140 -8.38 -8.18 -15.17
N LEU A 141 -8.61 -7.00 -14.57
CA LEU A 141 -8.02 -6.65 -13.27
C LEU A 141 -8.51 -7.58 -12.15
N ASN A 142 -9.80 -7.93 -12.15
CA ASN A 142 -10.37 -8.89 -11.20
C ASN A 142 -9.80 -10.31 -11.42
N ASP A 143 -9.58 -10.71 -12.66
CA ASP A 143 -9.05 -12.01 -13.03
C ASP A 143 -7.58 -12.15 -12.61
N LEU A 144 -6.76 -11.13 -12.84
CA LEU A 144 -5.41 -11.04 -12.27
C LEU A 144 -5.47 -11.13 -10.74
N TRP A 145 -6.33 -10.34 -10.10
CA TRP A 145 -6.46 -10.34 -8.64
C TRP A 145 -6.78 -11.74 -8.12
N ASN A 146 -7.73 -12.45 -8.74
CA ASN A 146 -8.11 -13.80 -8.33
C ASN A 146 -6.89 -14.74 -8.47
N HIS A 147 -6.22 -14.76 -9.63
CA HIS A 147 -5.08 -15.64 -9.82
C HIS A 147 -3.88 -15.35 -8.91
N LEU A 148 -3.75 -14.12 -8.40
CA LEU A 148 -2.76 -13.76 -7.38
C LEU A 148 -3.16 -14.20 -5.97
N ASN A 149 -4.45 -14.15 -5.63
CA ASN A 149 -4.94 -14.11 -4.25
C ASN A 149 -5.92 -15.22 -3.86
N ASP A 150 -6.35 -16.10 -4.78
CA ASP A 150 -7.40 -17.10 -4.55
C ASP A 150 -7.01 -18.18 -3.52
N ASP A 151 -5.70 -18.44 -3.36
CA ASP A 151 -5.18 -19.31 -2.30
C ASP A 151 -4.43 -18.50 -1.23
N PRO A 152 -5.04 -18.26 -0.05
CA PRO A 152 -4.38 -17.57 1.06
C PRO A 152 -3.10 -18.24 1.56
N HIS A 153 -2.93 -19.55 1.36
CA HIS A 153 -1.73 -20.26 1.80
C HIS A 153 -0.62 -20.24 0.74
N ASN A 154 -0.93 -19.77 -0.47
CA ASN A 154 0.00 -19.72 -1.59
C ASN A 154 -0.26 -18.49 -2.47
N LEU A 155 -0.14 -17.30 -1.86
CA LEU A 155 -0.26 -16.04 -2.57
C LEU A 155 0.83 -15.93 -3.65
N LYS A 156 0.41 -15.62 -4.87
CA LYS A 156 1.30 -15.49 -6.02
C LYS A 156 1.70 -14.03 -6.26
N LYS A 157 2.73 -13.85 -7.09
CA LYS A 157 3.19 -12.56 -7.61
C LYS A 157 2.87 -12.46 -9.10
N MET A 158 2.91 -11.25 -9.65
CA MET A 158 2.64 -11.04 -11.08
C MET A 158 3.56 -11.87 -11.99
N VAL A 159 4.81 -12.10 -11.59
CA VAL A 159 5.76 -12.96 -12.31
C VAL A 159 5.28 -14.40 -12.51
N ASP A 160 4.44 -14.90 -11.59
CA ASP A 160 3.88 -16.25 -11.68
C ASP A 160 2.76 -16.32 -12.74
N LEU A 161 2.22 -15.17 -13.17
CA LEU A 161 1.08 -15.10 -14.09
C LEU A 161 1.49 -14.83 -15.54
N TYR A 162 2.63 -14.21 -15.82
CA TYR A 162 3.02 -13.87 -17.19
C TYR A 162 4.08 -14.79 -17.80
N GLY A 163 4.68 -15.67 -17.00
CA GLY A 163 5.70 -16.63 -17.45
C GLY A 163 5.14 -17.81 -18.28
N PRO A 164 6.03 -18.61 -18.91
CA PRO A 164 5.62 -19.76 -19.72
C PRO A 164 4.77 -20.80 -18.97
N SER A 165 5.05 -20.97 -17.68
CA SER A 165 4.39 -21.90 -16.76
C SER A 165 3.04 -21.40 -16.22
N SER A 166 2.61 -20.18 -16.56
CA SER A 166 1.33 -19.66 -16.10
C SER A 166 0.16 -20.50 -16.62
N ASP A 167 -0.90 -20.65 -15.83
CA ASP A 167 -2.15 -21.27 -16.30
C ASP A 167 -3.09 -20.23 -16.92
N LEU A 168 -2.81 -18.94 -16.72
CA LEU A 168 -3.59 -17.83 -17.25
C LEU A 168 -3.12 -17.48 -18.67
N LYS A 169 -3.88 -17.93 -19.67
CA LYS A 169 -3.42 -17.88 -21.07
C LYS A 169 -3.22 -16.46 -21.61
N TRP A 170 -4.11 -15.52 -21.28
CA TRP A 170 -4.08 -14.17 -21.87
C TRP A 170 -2.92 -13.31 -21.35
N THR A 171 -2.34 -13.69 -20.20
CA THR A 171 -1.21 -13.01 -19.59
C THR A 171 0.15 -13.55 -20.03
N LYS A 172 0.21 -14.71 -20.69
CA LYS A 172 1.47 -15.30 -21.13
C LYS A 172 2.20 -14.39 -22.11
N LEU A 173 3.46 -14.13 -21.82
CA LEU A 173 4.37 -13.43 -22.72
C LEU A 173 5.21 -14.45 -23.51
N SER A 174 5.48 -14.14 -24.78
CA SER A 174 6.52 -14.82 -25.55
C SER A 174 7.91 -14.50 -24.98
N ASP A 175 8.93 -15.26 -25.37
CA ASP A 175 10.31 -15.05 -24.88
C ASP A 175 10.81 -13.61 -25.15
N SER A 176 10.48 -13.06 -26.33
CA SER A 176 10.80 -11.68 -26.71
C SER A 176 10.08 -10.65 -25.83
N GLU A 177 8.77 -10.83 -25.63
CA GLU A 177 7.97 -9.93 -24.79
C GLU A 177 8.42 -9.99 -23.32
N LEU A 178 8.84 -11.17 -22.84
CA LEU A 178 9.34 -11.35 -21.49
C LEU A 178 10.68 -10.62 -21.27
N GLU A 179 11.57 -10.65 -22.25
CA GLU A 179 12.84 -9.89 -22.22
C GLU A 179 12.55 -8.39 -22.19
N GLU A 180 11.69 -7.89 -23.08
CA GLU A 180 11.25 -6.49 -23.10
C GLU A 180 10.60 -6.06 -21.77
N TYR A 181 9.72 -6.89 -21.21
CA TYR A 181 9.06 -6.60 -19.94
C TYR A 181 10.07 -6.47 -18.79
N LYS A 182 11.04 -7.38 -18.70
CA LYS A 182 12.10 -7.35 -17.68
C LYS A 182 13.00 -6.12 -17.81
N GLU A 183 13.37 -5.75 -19.03
CA GLU A 183 14.13 -4.52 -19.28
C GLU A 183 13.35 -3.29 -18.80
N LEU A 184 12.04 -3.25 -19.07
CA LEU A 184 11.17 -2.19 -18.57
C LEU A 184 11.05 -2.20 -17.04
N GLU A 185 10.94 -3.37 -16.39
CA GLU A 185 10.93 -3.48 -14.93
C GLU A 185 12.22 -2.91 -14.32
N GLU A 186 13.39 -3.31 -14.81
CA GLU A 186 14.69 -2.79 -14.35
C GLU A 186 14.78 -1.28 -14.54
N LEU A 187 14.33 -0.80 -15.70
CA LEU A 187 14.37 0.61 -16.01
C LEU A 187 13.51 1.45 -15.07
N THR A 188 12.32 0.96 -14.70
CA THR A 188 11.42 1.67 -13.78
C THR A 188 12.00 1.83 -12.38
N LYS A 189 13.01 1.05 -11.99
CA LYS A 189 13.73 1.25 -10.72
C LYS A 189 14.52 2.56 -10.70
N GLU A 190 14.96 3.04 -11.86
CA GLU A 190 15.71 4.29 -12.00
C GLU A 190 14.80 5.49 -12.29
N VAL A 191 13.91 5.35 -13.28
CA VAL A 191 13.08 6.47 -13.77
C VAL A 191 11.68 6.50 -13.16
N GLY A 192 11.34 5.54 -12.30
CA GLY A 192 10.00 5.34 -11.73
C GLY A 192 9.02 4.63 -12.65
N ARG A 193 7.92 4.14 -12.07
CA ARG A 193 6.88 3.38 -12.81
C ARG A 193 6.00 4.25 -13.71
N TYR A 194 5.81 5.51 -13.34
CA TYR A 194 4.90 6.45 -14.00
C TYR A 194 5.62 7.72 -14.49
N PRO A 195 6.68 7.59 -15.32
CA PRO A 195 7.55 8.73 -15.66
C PRO A 195 6.83 9.87 -16.40
N SER A 196 5.70 9.60 -17.06
CA SER A 196 4.88 10.62 -17.72
C SER A 196 4.05 11.48 -16.76
N TYR A 197 3.86 11.04 -15.51
CA TYR A 197 3.09 11.73 -14.47
C TYR A 197 3.95 12.32 -13.36
N GLN A 198 5.26 12.10 -13.38
CA GLN A 198 6.16 12.63 -12.37
C GLN A 198 6.22 14.16 -12.39
N GLU A 199 5.60 14.77 -11.39
CA GLU A 199 5.59 16.23 -11.20
C GLU A 199 5.79 16.65 -9.74
N LEU A 200 5.76 15.71 -8.79
CA LEU A 200 6.01 15.95 -7.38
C LEU A 200 7.47 15.64 -7.03
N ALA A 201 8.15 16.62 -6.44
CA ALA A 201 9.47 16.47 -5.84
C ALA A 201 9.40 15.72 -4.49
N ASN A 202 10.56 15.29 -3.98
CA ASN A 202 10.64 14.66 -2.67
C ASN A 202 10.18 15.68 -1.58
N PRO A 203 9.17 15.32 -0.75
CA PRO A 203 8.60 16.23 0.23
C PRO A 203 9.46 16.44 1.48
N PHE A 204 10.56 15.70 1.64
CA PHE A 204 11.34 15.66 2.89
C PHE A 204 12.80 16.06 2.69
N TYR A 205 13.40 15.66 1.58
CA TYR A 205 14.83 15.82 1.32
C TYR A 205 15.07 16.84 0.19
N GLN A 206 16.23 17.49 0.22
CA GLN A 206 16.71 18.32 -0.90
C GLN A 206 17.43 17.46 -1.94
N GLU A 207 17.54 17.93 -3.18
CA GLU A 207 18.16 17.16 -4.29
C GLU A 207 19.62 16.74 -4.05
N ASP A 208 20.34 17.46 -3.19
CA ASP A 208 21.72 17.17 -2.80
C ASP A 208 21.83 16.13 -1.67
N ASP A 209 20.71 15.78 -1.02
CA ASP A 209 20.65 14.73 -0.02
C ASP A 209 20.61 13.34 -0.70
N PRO A 210 21.48 12.38 -0.32
CA PRO A 210 21.44 11.01 -0.85
C PRO A 210 20.07 10.33 -0.72
N SER A 211 19.28 10.71 0.30
CA SER A 211 17.95 10.16 0.58
C SER A 211 16.88 10.70 -0.36
N TYR A 212 17.15 11.74 -1.15
CA TYR A 212 16.20 12.31 -2.11
C TYR A 212 15.73 11.30 -3.15
N GLN A 213 16.66 10.46 -3.61
CA GLN A 213 16.42 9.44 -4.64
C GLN A 213 15.89 8.13 -4.05
N ALA A 214 15.87 7.99 -2.72
CA ALA A 214 15.31 6.82 -2.07
C ALA A 214 13.78 6.79 -2.25
N PRO A 215 13.17 5.61 -2.45
CA PRO A 215 11.71 5.51 -2.55
C PRO A 215 11.01 6.05 -1.30
N LEU A 216 9.95 6.84 -1.49
CA LEU A 216 9.09 7.26 -0.39
C LEU A 216 8.25 6.06 0.08
N VAL A 217 8.26 5.78 1.38
CA VAL A 217 7.49 4.67 1.95
C VAL A 217 6.07 5.14 2.27
N ILE A 218 5.08 4.57 1.61
CA ILE A 218 3.65 4.78 1.87
C ILE A 218 3.19 3.80 2.94
N LEU A 219 2.75 4.31 4.09
CA LEU A 219 2.23 3.53 5.22
C LEU A 219 0.72 3.27 5.10
N LYS A 220 -0.01 4.25 4.56
CA LYS A 220 -1.44 4.14 4.24
C LYS A 220 -1.68 4.71 2.86
N ARG A 221 -2.07 3.87 1.91
CA ARG A 221 -2.26 4.25 0.50
C ARG A 221 -3.63 4.86 0.26
N PHE A 222 -3.69 5.77 -0.71
CA PHE A 222 -4.95 6.21 -1.33
C PHE A 222 -5.76 5.00 -1.81
N GLY A 223 -7.08 5.02 -1.65
CA GLY A 223 -7.98 3.99 -2.17
C GLY A 223 -8.95 3.46 -1.11
N TYR A 224 -9.61 2.34 -1.41
CA TYR A 224 -10.61 1.78 -0.50
C TYR A 224 -9.98 1.28 0.81
N THR A 225 -10.52 1.75 1.94
CA THR A 225 -10.19 1.26 3.30
C THR A 225 -11.27 0.33 3.85
N SER A 226 -12.48 0.43 3.31
CA SER A 226 -13.59 -0.49 3.55
C SER A 226 -14.29 -0.81 2.22
N LYS A 227 -15.41 -1.54 2.25
CA LYS A 227 -16.15 -1.90 1.02
C LYS A 227 -16.80 -0.69 0.31
N SER A 228 -16.96 0.42 1.03
CA SER A 228 -17.67 1.61 0.53
C SER A 228 -16.91 2.92 0.73
N GLU A 229 -15.88 2.94 1.57
CA GLU A 229 -15.15 4.16 1.90
C GLU A 229 -13.82 4.22 1.14
N ILE A 230 -13.55 5.37 0.52
CA ILE A 230 -12.28 5.69 -0.11
C ILE A 230 -11.52 6.64 0.81
N TYR A 231 -10.33 6.24 1.21
CA TYR A 231 -9.36 7.13 1.82
C TYR A 231 -8.69 7.96 0.71
N GLU A 232 -9.04 9.24 0.64
CA GLU A 232 -8.58 10.16 -0.41
C GLU A 232 -7.17 10.75 -0.15
N LYS A 233 -6.53 10.33 0.93
CA LYS A 233 -5.23 10.82 1.39
C LYS A 233 -4.18 9.70 1.30
N THR A 234 -2.95 10.03 1.65
CA THR A 234 -1.83 9.07 1.79
C THR A 234 -1.02 9.42 3.04
N GLN A 235 -0.56 8.41 3.79
CA GLN A 235 0.42 8.58 4.85
C GLN A 235 1.80 8.18 4.35
N LEU A 236 2.74 9.13 4.33
CA LEU A 236 4.14 8.89 4.03
C LEU A 236 4.92 8.69 5.33
N LYS A 237 5.83 7.70 5.37
CA LYS A 237 6.73 7.50 6.50
C LYS A 237 7.61 8.73 6.68
N ALA A 238 7.60 9.28 7.88
CA ALA A 238 8.36 10.48 8.22
C ALA A 238 8.74 10.46 9.71
N SER A 239 9.69 11.29 10.10
CA SER A 239 10.08 11.43 11.52
C SER A 239 9.57 12.74 12.09
N THR A 240 9.12 12.74 13.35
CA THR A 240 8.72 13.99 14.03
C THR A 240 9.84 15.03 13.96
N GLY A 241 9.49 16.26 13.63
CA GLY A 241 10.43 17.38 13.47
C GLY A 241 11.16 17.42 12.13
N GLN A 242 11.00 16.42 11.26
CA GLN A 242 11.54 16.43 9.89
C GLN A 242 10.94 17.60 9.11
N ALA A 243 11.76 18.25 8.28
CA ALA A 243 11.31 19.35 7.43
C ALA A 243 10.32 18.85 6.38
N LEU A 244 9.27 19.65 6.15
CA LEU A 244 8.32 19.49 5.05
C LEU A 244 8.66 20.50 3.97
N ARG A 245 8.77 20.03 2.73
CA ARG A 245 9.17 20.82 1.57
C ARG A 245 8.09 20.83 0.52
N ALA A 246 7.89 21.95 -0.16
CA ALA A 246 6.97 22.07 -1.27
C ALA A 246 7.30 21.04 -2.37
N PRO A 247 6.39 20.10 -2.70
CA PRO A 247 6.66 19.11 -3.75
C PRO A 247 6.49 19.68 -5.16
N ILE A 248 5.75 20.79 -5.28
CA ILE A 248 5.43 21.43 -6.55
C ILE A 248 5.53 22.94 -6.39
N ASP A 249 5.87 23.65 -7.47
CA ASP A 249 5.75 25.09 -7.53
C ASP A 249 4.26 25.49 -7.43
N GLY A 250 3.94 26.55 -6.70
CA GLY A 250 2.56 27.03 -6.66
C GLY A 250 2.30 28.13 -5.66
N GLN A 251 1.02 28.51 -5.57
CA GLN A 251 0.53 29.43 -4.55
C GLN A 251 0.15 28.64 -3.29
N VAL A 252 0.66 29.08 -2.16
CA VAL A 252 0.31 28.54 -0.84
C VAL A 252 -1.09 29.00 -0.45
N SER A 253 -1.86 28.09 0.12
CA SER A 253 -2.99 28.43 0.96
C SER A 253 -2.86 27.75 2.31
N VAL A 254 -3.05 28.53 3.38
CA VAL A 254 -3.03 28.05 4.76
C VAL A 254 -4.45 28.13 5.28
N THR A 255 -5.15 27.00 5.32
CA THR A 255 -6.59 26.96 5.64
C THR A 255 -6.85 27.00 7.15
N ASP A 256 -5.88 26.55 7.94
CA ASP A 256 -5.87 26.55 9.40
C ASP A 256 -4.42 26.47 9.90
N ASP A 257 -4.22 26.44 11.23
CA ASP A 257 -2.89 26.44 11.85
C ASP A 257 -2.07 25.16 11.62
N THR A 258 -2.62 24.16 10.93
CA THR A 258 -2.04 22.83 10.72
C THR A 258 -2.12 22.30 9.29
N THR A 259 -2.73 23.04 8.36
CA THR A 259 -2.96 22.58 6.99
C THR A 259 -2.34 23.55 5.98
N VAL A 260 -1.46 23.01 5.13
CA VAL A 260 -0.79 23.78 4.08
C VAL A 260 -1.08 23.15 2.72
N SER A 261 -1.74 23.90 1.85
CA SER A 261 -1.99 23.52 0.46
C SER A 261 -1.11 24.32 -0.50
N ILE A 262 -0.66 23.71 -1.58
CA ILE A 262 0.07 24.33 -2.68
C ILE A 262 -0.74 24.09 -3.95
N LYS A 263 -1.26 25.18 -4.51
CA LYS A 263 -2.17 25.18 -5.65
C LYS A 263 -1.49 25.65 -6.93
N THR A 264 -1.79 24.95 -8.02
CA THR A 264 -1.44 25.33 -9.39
C THR A 264 -2.71 25.54 -10.22
N ASP A 265 -2.56 25.76 -11.53
CA ASP A 265 -3.69 25.80 -12.46
C ASP A 265 -4.37 24.43 -12.64
N LYS A 266 -3.70 23.33 -12.26
CA LYS A 266 -4.14 21.96 -12.56
C LYS A 266 -4.07 20.98 -11.39
N ALA A 267 -3.44 21.37 -10.28
CA ALA A 267 -3.21 20.50 -9.14
C ALA A 267 -3.33 21.24 -7.80
N ILE A 268 -3.70 20.49 -6.76
CA ILE A 268 -3.62 20.93 -5.37
C ILE A 268 -2.89 19.82 -4.61
N PHE A 269 -1.78 20.17 -3.98
CA PHE A 269 -1.08 19.31 -3.02
C PHE A 269 -1.33 19.82 -1.61
N THR A 270 -1.74 18.97 -0.68
CA THR A 270 -2.04 19.37 0.70
C THR A 270 -1.24 18.54 1.69
N TYR A 271 -0.65 19.19 2.68
CA TYR A 271 -0.20 18.59 3.93
C TYR A 271 -1.22 18.87 5.04
N GLU A 272 -1.48 17.88 5.89
CA GLU A 272 -2.26 18.03 7.13
C GLU A 272 -1.35 17.77 8.35
N GLU A 273 -1.77 18.21 9.54
CA GLU A 273 -0.97 18.01 10.78
C GLU A 273 0.45 18.64 10.70
N VAL A 274 0.57 19.76 9.98
CA VAL A 274 1.82 20.50 9.81
C VAL A 274 2.12 21.32 11.06
N GLY A 275 3.34 21.19 11.58
CA GLY A 275 3.85 22.00 12.67
C GLY A 275 4.82 23.05 12.18
N ASN A 276 4.99 24.13 12.95
CA ASN A 276 5.95 25.19 12.66
C ASN A 276 5.88 25.68 11.19
N ILE A 277 4.67 25.97 10.70
CA ILE A 277 4.44 26.46 9.33
C ILE A 277 5.36 27.67 9.05
N ARG A 278 6.04 27.65 7.91
CA ARG A 278 7.06 28.63 7.48
C ARG A 278 6.59 29.59 6.39
N VAL A 279 5.38 29.39 5.90
CA VAL A 279 4.78 30.11 4.78
C VAL A 279 3.46 30.75 5.21
N SER A 280 3.04 31.79 4.49
CA SER A 280 1.77 32.49 4.70
C SER A 280 0.81 32.25 3.53
N ASP A 281 -0.49 32.44 3.78
CA ASP A 281 -1.51 32.36 2.73
C ASP A 281 -1.20 33.36 1.59
N GLY A 282 -1.25 32.88 0.35
CA GLY A 282 -0.95 33.66 -0.85
C GLY A 282 0.52 33.63 -1.31
N ASP A 283 1.45 33.15 -0.48
CA ASP A 283 2.87 33.04 -0.83
C ASP A 283 3.10 32.21 -2.10
N GLN A 284 4.16 32.52 -2.85
CA GLN A 284 4.62 31.71 -3.97
C GLN A 284 5.81 30.86 -3.53
N VAL A 285 5.71 29.54 -3.69
CA VAL A 285 6.79 28.61 -3.35
C VAL A 285 7.33 27.90 -4.59
N LYS A 286 8.60 27.51 -4.52
CA LYS A 286 9.28 26.63 -5.44
C LYS A 286 9.42 25.23 -4.87
N ALA A 287 9.40 24.22 -5.75
CA ALA A 287 9.61 22.84 -5.33
C ALA A 287 10.96 22.69 -4.59
N GLY A 288 10.91 22.27 -3.33
CA GLY A 288 12.05 22.16 -2.41
C GLY A 288 12.05 23.19 -1.26
N ASP A 289 11.28 24.27 -1.37
CA ASP A 289 11.16 25.29 -0.32
C ASP A 289 10.56 24.67 0.94
N GLU A 290 11.12 24.97 2.12
CA GLU A 290 10.59 24.48 3.39
C GLU A 290 9.27 25.18 3.74
N VAL A 291 8.21 24.41 3.97
CA VAL A 291 6.86 24.90 4.29
C VAL A 291 6.47 24.67 5.74
N GLY A 292 7.14 23.75 6.45
CA GLY A 292 6.82 23.41 7.83
C GLY A 292 7.60 22.19 8.32
N LYS A 293 7.08 21.52 9.34
CA LYS A 293 7.66 20.32 9.94
C LYS A 293 6.60 19.28 10.26
N VAL A 294 7.02 18.01 10.23
CA VAL A 294 6.20 16.87 10.68
C VAL A 294 5.95 16.99 12.19
N THR A 295 4.70 16.85 12.62
CA THR A 295 4.34 16.78 14.06
C THR A 295 4.10 15.35 14.50
N THR A 296 3.51 14.54 13.63
CA THR A 296 3.06 13.20 13.96
C THR A 296 4.23 12.23 14.08
N ASN A 297 4.10 11.27 15.00
CA ASN A 297 5.13 10.27 15.22
C ASN A 297 5.04 9.17 14.15
N GLY A 298 6.01 9.15 13.23
CA GLY A 298 6.20 8.08 12.26
C GLY A 298 5.62 8.33 10.87
N TYR A 299 4.81 9.37 10.66
CA TYR A 299 4.23 9.68 9.36
C TYR A 299 3.90 11.15 9.12
N GLN A 300 3.64 11.49 7.87
CA GLN A 300 3.06 12.73 7.39
C GLN A 300 1.85 12.43 6.49
N VAL A 301 0.73 13.09 6.74
CA VAL A 301 -0.49 12.98 5.91
C VAL A 301 -0.40 13.94 4.72
N ILE A 302 -0.72 13.44 3.53
CA ILE A 302 -0.80 14.22 2.30
C ILE A 302 -2.09 13.92 1.52
N GLN A 303 -2.54 14.88 0.73
CA GLN A 303 -3.58 14.69 -0.29
C GLN A 303 -3.12 15.30 -1.62
N TYR A 304 -3.50 14.66 -2.73
CA TYR A 304 -3.25 15.20 -4.06
C TYR A 304 -4.50 15.18 -4.91
N GLN A 305 -4.82 16.33 -5.50
CA GLN A 305 -6.01 16.52 -6.32
C GLN A 305 -5.64 17.10 -7.68
N LYS A 306 -6.36 16.67 -8.72
CA LYS A 306 -6.18 17.12 -10.09
C LYS A 306 -7.46 17.74 -10.62
N LEU A 307 -7.32 18.79 -11.41
CA LEU A 307 -8.44 19.46 -12.06
C LEU A 307 -8.91 18.63 -13.26
N GLU A 308 -10.17 18.23 -13.28
CA GLU A 308 -10.79 17.62 -14.45
C GLU A 308 -11.02 18.65 -15.56
N GLU A 309 -10.85 18.23 -16.82
CA GLU A 309 -11.17 19.07 -17.96
C GLU A 309 -12.66 19.43 -17.95
N LYS A 310 -12.96 20.74 -18.04
CA LYS A 310 -14.34 21.20 -18.11
C LYS A 310 -14.98 20.71 -19.41
N GLU A 311 -16.05 19.94 -19.31
CA GLU A 311 -16.84 19.51 -20.48
C GLU A 311 -17.46 20.71 -21.23
N THR A 312 -17.82 21.77 -20.51
CA THR A 312 -18.34 23.03 -21.05
C THR A 312 -17.79 24.22 -20.26
N LYS A 313 -17.77 25.42 -20.88
CA LYS A 313 -17.27 26.64 -20.23
C LYS A 313 -18.06 27.03 -18.97
N ASP A 314 -19.31 26.60 -18.87
CA ASP A 314 -20.26 26.98 -17.82
C ASP A 314 -20.24 26.03 -16.60
N LYS A 315 -19.59 24.87 -16.69
CA LYS A 315 -19.44 23.96 -15.55
C LYS A 315 -18.38 24.46 -14.56
N LYS A 316 -18.70 24.33 -13.27
CA LYS A 316 -17.75 24.59 -12.18
C LYS A 316 -16.56 23.64 -12.28
N GLU A 317 -15.42 24.10 -11.77
CA GLU A 317 -14.23 23.28 -11.62
C GLU A 317 -14.54 22.05 -10.77
N LYS A 318 -14.02 20.89 -11.21
CA LYS A 318 -14.11 19.64 -10.47
C LYS A 318 -12.70 19.18 -10.14
N TRP A 319 -12.38 19.20 -8.85
CA TRP A 319 -11.13 18.70 -8.30
C TRP A 319 -11.35 17.27 -7.83
N THR A 320 -10.52 16.36 -8.32
CA THR A 320 -10.66 14.93 -8.01
C THR A 320 -9.39 14.45 -7.32
N SER A 321 -9.57 13.81 -6.16
CA SER A 321 -8.50 13.16 -5.41
C SER A 321 -7.94 11.98 -6.19
N VAL A 322 -6.62 11.92 -6.31
CA VAL A 322 -5.89 10.88 -7.06
C VAL A 322 -4.78 10.28 -6.21
N ASN A 323 -4.34 9.06 -6.53
CA ASN A 323 -3.20 8.46 -5.85
C ASN A 323 -1.91 9.30 -6.08
N PRO A 324 -1.34 9.94 -5.04
CA PRO A 324 -0.12 10.74 -5.19
C PRO A 324 1.10 9.88 -5.59
N GLY A 325 1.07 8.57 -5.35
CA GLY A 325 2.15 7.64 -5.71
C GLY A 325 2.48 7.63 -7.21
N PHE A 326 1.53 7.98 -8.08
CA PHE A 326 1.77 8.08 -9.53
C PHE A 326 2.63 9.28 -9.93
N TYR A 327 2.72 10.29 -9.06
CA TYR A 327 3.32 11.59 -9.39
C TYR A 327 4.67 11.82 -8.71
N PHE A 328 5.05 10.96 -7.77
CA PHE A 328 6.40 10.89 -7.20
C PHE A 328 7.33 10.05 -8.09
N GLN A 329 8.63 10.30 -8.00
CA GLN A 329 9.62 9.54 -8.75
C GLN A 329 9.61 8.05 -8.40
N SER A 330 9.62 7.72 -7.10
CA SER A 330 9.62 6.34 -6.62
C SER A 330 8.93 6.24 -5.27
N VAL A 331 8.07 5.23 -5.12
CA VAL A 331 7.37 4.91 -3.89
C VAL A 331 7.40 3.41 -3.62
N THR A 332 7.33 3.03 -2.35
CA THR A 332 7.08 1.65 -1.91
C THR A 332 5.90 1.63 -0.96
N TYR A 333 5.15 0.54 -0.92
CA TYR A 333 4.00 0.39 -0.04
C TYR A 333 4.33 -0.57 1.09
N ASN A 334 4.08 -0.13 2.32
CA ASN A 334 4.27 -0.97 3.50
C ASN A 334 3.06 -1.87 3.79
N GLN A 335 1.89 -1.51 3.26
CA GLN A 335 0.68 -2.34 3.39
C GLN A 335 0.80 -3.54 2.47
N THR A 336 0.80 -4.73 3.07
CA THR A 336 0.89 -6.02 2.38
C THR A 336 -0.21 -6.95 2.83
N THR A 337 -0.67 -7.85 1.95
CA THR A 337 -1.64 -8.88 2.31
C THR A 337 -1.17 -9.63 3.55
N SER A 338 -2.05 -9.70 4.54
CA SER A 338 -1.81 -10.42 5.79
C SER A 338 -2.78 -11.58 5.88
N VAL A 339 -2.23 -12.79 5.90
CA VAL A 339 -3.00 -14.02 6.16
C VAL A 339 -2.93 -14.25 7.64
N ILE A 340 -4.10 -14.22 8.27
CA ILE A 340 -4.28 -14.36 9.70
C ILE A 340 -4.59 -15.83 9.93
N THR A 341 -3.66 -16.55 10.56
CA THR A 341 -3.96 -17.89 11.05
C THR A 341 -4.99 -17.72 12.17
N THR A 342 -6.19 -18.24 11.93
CA THR A 342 -7.28 -18.26 12.90
C THR A 342 -7.61 -19.70 13.24
N LEU A 343 -8.35 -19.90 14.32
CA LEU A 343 -8.81 -21.23 14.73
C LEU A 343 -10.31 -21.34 14.56
N ASP A 344 -10.73 -22.10 13.56
CA ASP A 344 -12.12 -22.55 13.44
C ASP A 344 -12.33 -23.87 14.18
N GLY A 345 -13.55 -24.08 14.68
CA GLY A 345 -13.96 -25.34 15.28
C GLY A 345 -14.06 -25.33 16.80
N ASP A 346 -14.33 -26.51 17.36
CA ASP A 346 -14.46 -26.71 18.80
C ASP A 346 -13.13 -26.56 19.54
N LEU A 347 -13.17 -26.37 20.86
CA LEU A 347 -11.96 -26.21 21.69
C LEU A 347 -10.92 -27.33 21.47
N GLY A 348 -11.36 -28.55 21.16
CA GLY A 348 -10.46 -29.67 20.86
C GLY A 348 -9.72 -29.50 19.54
N GLN A 349 -10.41 -29.05 18.48
CA GLN A 349 -9.80 -28.72 17.19
C GLN A 349 -8.79 -27.57 17.34
N LYS A 350 -9.19 -26.51 18.05
CA LYS A 350 -8.31 -25.37 18.35
C LYS A 350 -7.05 -25.79 19.11
N SER A 351 -7.22 -26.64 20.13
CA SER A 351 -6.13 -27.15 20.95
C SER A 351 -5.13 -28.00 20.15
N ARG A 352 -5.62 -28.84 19.23
CA ARG A 352 -4.76 -29.66 18.36
C ARG A 352 -3.91 -28.81 17.42
N ALA A 353 -4.49 -27.78 16.80
CA ALA A 353 -3.75 -26.87 15.94
C ALA A 353 -2.63 -26.13 16.70
N ILE A 354 -2.91 -25.66 17.93
CA ILE A 354 -1.89 -25.04 18.78
C ILE A 354 -0.81 -26.06 19.17
N LYS A 355 -1.19 -27.31 19.52
CA LYS A 355 -0.23 -28.39 19.81
C LYS A 355 0.73 -28.61 18.66
N ASP A 356 0.20 -28.75 17.44
CA ASP A 356 0.99 -29.06 16.25
C ASP A 356 1.96 -27.92 15.91
N TYR A 357 1.54 -26.67 16.12
CA TYR A 357 2.42 -25.51 15.96
C TYR A 357 3.51 -25.48 17.04
N LEU A 358 3.13 -25.56 18.32
CA LEU A 358 4.08 -25.46 19.43
C LEU A 358 5.08 -26.60 19.45
N LYS A 359 4.70 -27.82 19.05
CA LYS A 359 5.61 -28.96 19.01
C LYS A 359 6.75 -28.77 18.01
N GLN A 360 6.55 -27.98 16.96
CA GLN A 360 7.60 -27.62 16.00
C GLN A 360 8.60 -26.62 16.60
N LYS A 361 8.12 -25.72 17.48
CA LYS A 361 8.91 -24.67 18.12
C LYS A 361 9.60 -25.15 19.39
N LEU A 362 8.94 -26.02 20.14
CA LEU A 362 9.36 -26.57 21.43
C LEU A 362 9.27 -28.10 21.39
N PRO A 363 10.34 -28.80 20.95
CA PRO A 363 10.34 -30.26 20.88
C PRO A 363 10.11 -30.96 22.23
N ALA A 364 10.42 -30.28 23.34
CA ALA A 364 10.22 -30.75 24.72
C ALA A 364 8.80 -30.47 25.26
N LEU A 365 7.86 -30.01 24.42
CA LEU A 365 6.48 -29.75 24.80
C LEU A 365 5.83 -31.01 25.41
N THR A 366 5.27 -30.87 26.60
CA THR A 366 4.53 -31.92 27.29
C THR A 366 3.02 -31.74 27.13
N ASP A 367 2.26 -32.83 27.20
CA ASP A 367 0.80 -32.76 27.17
C ASP A 367 0.23 -32.07 28.42
N ASN A 368 0.85 -32.28 29.58
CA ASN A 368 0.48 -31.64 30.86
C ASN A 368 0.65 -30.11 30.80
N GLY A 369 1.84 -29.64 30.41
CA GLY A 369 2.14 -28.22 30.28
C GLY A 369 1.26 -27.53 29.26
N LEU A 370 1.06 -28.19 28.10
CA LEU A 370 0.15 -27.71 27.07
C LEU A 370 -1.29 -27.61 27.59
N ALA A 371 -1.80 -28.62 28.30
CA ALA A 371 -3.16 -28.61 28.84
C ALA A 371 -3.34 -27.49 29.88
N ALA A 372 -2.34 -27.24 30.73
CA ALA A 372 -2.37 -26.15 31.71
C ALA A 372 -2.47 -24.77 31.01
N MET A 373 -1.63 -24.53 30.00
CA MET A 373 -1.68 -23.28 29.22
C MET A 373 -3.01 -23.14 28.47
N LEU A 374 -3.45 -24.18 27.76
CA LEU A 374 -4.69 -24.14 26.97
C LEU A 374 -5.94 -23.99 27.84
N GLY A 375 -5.96 -24.54 29.06
CA GLY A 375 -7.05 -24.35 30.02
C GLY A 375 -7.21 -22.88 30.43
N ASN A 376 -6.09 -22.17 30.62
CA ASN A 376 -6.10 -20.72 30.85
C ASN A 376 -6.64 -19.99 29.61
N PHE A 377 -6.10 -20.25 28.42
CA PHE A 377 -6.57 -19.58 27.20
C PHE A 377 -8.04 -19.89 26.85
N ALA A 378 -8.53 -21.09 27.16
CA ALA A 378 -9.94 -21.43 27.01
C ALA A 378 -10.83 -20.58 27.92
N THR A 379 -10.38 -20.29 29.14
CA THR A 379 -11.12 -19.46 30.10
C THR A 379 -11.07 -17.99 29.70
N GLU A 380 -9.89 -17.48 29.35
CA GLU A 380 -9.65 -16.05 29.12
C GLU A 380 -10.16 -15.57 27.76
N SER A 381 -10.01 -16.39 26.71
CA SER A 381 -10.29 -15.99 25.34
C SER A 381 -11.13 -16.99 24.56
N ASN A 382 -11.54 -18.12 25.15
CA ASN A 382 -12.12 -19.24 24.42
C ASN A 382 -11.22 -19.72 23.25
N ILE A 383 -9.90 -19.62 23.48
CA ILE A 383 -8.85 -19.87 22.48
C ILE A 383 -9.16 -19.09 21.19
N ASN A 384 -9.37 -17.78 21.30
CA ASN A 384 -9.58 -16.91 20.17
C ASN A 384 -8.54 -15.79 20.19
N PRO A 385 -7.60 -15.75 19.22
CA PRO A 385 -6.56 -14.73 19.19
C PRO A 385 -7.12 -13.32 18.90
N LYS A 386 -8.33 -13.22 18.34
CA LYS A 386 -9.01 -11.95 18.05
C LYS A 386 -9.96 -11.50 19.17
N ARG A 387 -9.60 -11.78 20.43
CA ARG A 387 -10.33 -11.31 21.61
C ARG A 387 -9.71 -10.04 22.18
N ALA A 388 -10.55 -9.17 22.69
CA ALA A 388 -10.11 -8.08 23.55
C ALA A 388 -11.04 -7.98 24.77
N GLU A 389 -10.49 -7.62 25.91
CA GLU A 389 -11.25 -7.45 27.14
C GLU A 389 -12.34 -6.37 26.94
N GLY A 390 -13.59 -6.73 27.24
CA GLY A 390 -14.76 -5.86 27.02
C GLY A 390 -15.29 -5.81 25.59
N ASP A 391 -14.76 -6.60 24.64
CA ASP A 391 -15.18 -6.59 23.23
C ASP A 391 -16.68 -6.89 22.99
N TYR A 392 -17.33 -7.63 23.90
CA TYR A 392 -18.73 -8.02 23.84
C TYR A 392 -19.71 -6.92 24.26
N LEU A 393 -19.21 -5.81 24.80
CA LEU A 393 -20.04 -4.67 25.20
C LEU A 393 -20.62 -3.94 23.97
N SER A 394 -21.50 -2.97 24.19
CA SER A 394 -21.92 -2.09 23.11
C SER A 394 -20.81 -1.08 22.77
N PRO A 395 -20.63 -0.72 21.48
CA PRO A 395 -19.78 0.42 21.11
C PRO A 395 -20.21 1.71 21.85
N PRO A 396 -19.28 2.62 22.20
CA PRO A 396 -17.89 2.65 21.72
C PRO A 396 -16.88 1.84 22.57
N VAL A 397 -17.30 1.28 23.71
CA VAL A 397 -16.39 0.50 24.57
C VAL A 397 -16.19 -0.91 24.03
N GLY A 398 -17.29 -1.55 23.62
CA GLY A 398 -17.25 -2.82 22.91
C GLY A 398 -16.88 -2.66 21.43
N ALA A 399 -16.77 -3.78 20.74
CA ALA A 399 -16.16 -3.80 19.41
C ALA A 399 -17.16 -3.55 18.27
N ASP A 400 -16.70 -2.87 17.23
CA ASP A 400 -17.29 -2.85 15.90
C ASP A 400 -16.26 -3.28 14.84
N SER A 401 -16.64 -3.29 13.56
CA SER A 401 -15.77 -3.75 12.46
C SER A 401 -14.41 -3.04 12.34
N SER A 402 -14.26 -1.83 12.91
CA SER A 402 -13.04 -1.03 12.85
C SER A 402 -12.15 -1.15 14.09
N SER A 403 -12.68 -1.69 15.20
CA SER A 403 -12.04 -1.67 16.52
C SER A 403 -10.67 -2.35 16.61
N TRP A 404 -10.47 -3.50 15.94
CA TRP A 404 -9.27 -4.32 16.13
C TRP A 404 -7.98 -3.71 15.56
N ASP A 405 -8.09 -2.69 14.71
CA ASP A 405 -6.96 -1.98 14.14
C ASP A 405 -6.88 -0.51 14.65
N ASP A 406 -7.75 -0.12 15.58
CA ASP A 406 -7.77 1.23 16.18
C ASP A 406 -7.00 1.23 17.51
N GLU A 407 -5.82 1.86 17.52
CA GLU A 407 -4.98 1.96 18.71
C GLU A 407 -5.67 2.64 19.89
N SER A 408 -6.57 3.59 19.63
CA SER A 408 -7.30 4.29 20.70
C SER A 408 -8.35 3.39 21.36
N TRP A 409 -9.01 2.54 20.58
CA TRP A 409 -9.96 1.55 21.08
C TRP A 409 -9.23 0.45 21.86
N LEU A 410 -8.09 -0.02 21.34
CA LEU A 410 -7.23 -0.99 22.02
C LEU A 410 -6.72 -0.43 23.36
N ALA A 411 -6.42 0.87 23.44
CA ALA A 411 -5.92 1.51 24.66
C ALA A 411 -6.99 1.85 25.71
N ILE A 412 -8.26 1.46 25.54
CA ILE A 412 -9.29 1.74 26.54
C ILE A 412 -8.98 1.02 27.87
N ALA A 413 -8.95 1.78 28.96
CA ALA A 413 -8.64 1.30 30.31
C ALA A 413 -9.80 0.58 31.01
N GLY A 414 -9.47 -0.17 32.08
CA GLY A 414 -10.43 -0.93 32.88
C GLY A 414 -11.63 -0.14 33.42
N PRO A 415 -11.46 1.09 33.95
CA PRO A 415 -12.57 1.89 34.43
C PRO A 415 -13.65 2.17 33.39
N ALA A 416 -13.28 2.30 32.12
CA ALA A 416 -14.24 2.48 31.03
C ALA A 416 -14.99 1.18 30.69
N ILE A 417 -14.34 0.02 30.87
CA ILE A 417 -14.91 -1.30 30.60
C ILE A 417 -15.83 -1.75 31.75
N TYR A 418 -15.45 -1.46 32.99
CA TYR A 418 -16.09 -1.99 34.20
C TYR A 418 -16.77 -0.93 35.05
N ASN A 419 -17.27 0.13 34.44
CA ASN A 419 -18.08 1.17 35.08
C ASN A 419 -17.41 1.77 36.35
N GLY A 420 -16.15 2.21 36.18
CA GLY A 420 -15.34 2.84 37.22
C GLY A 420 -14.47 1.87 38.05
N ARG A 421 -14.53 0.56 37.80
CA ARG A 421 -13.74 -0.45 38.53
C ARG A 421 -12.43 -0.80 37.80
N TYR A 422 -11.54 -1.49 38.51
CA TYR A 422 -10.24 -1.96 38.01
C TYR A 422 -9.32 -0.85 37.45
N PRO A 423 -9.02 0.20 38.23
CA PRO A 423 -8.10 1.26 37.79
C PRO A 423 -6.66 0.78 37.56
N ASN A 424 -6.32 -0.43 38.00
CA ASN A 424 -5.02 -1.03 37.72
C ASN A 424 -4.85 -1.38 36.24
N ILE A 425 -5.93 -1.57 35.46
CA ILE A 425 -5.87 -1.89 34.04
C ILE A 425 -5.73 -0.58 33.27
N LEU A 426 -4.53 -0.33 32.74
CA LEU A 426 -4.22 0.86 31.96
C LEU A 426 -4.64 0.70 30.50
N HIS A 427 -4.36 -0.46 29.90
CA HIS A 427 -4.85 -0.85 28.58
C HIS A 427 -5.42 -2.27 28.65
N ARG A 428 -6.60 -2.48 28.07
CA ARG A 428 -7.36 -3.75 28.12
C ARG A 428 -6.56 -4.97 27.68
N GLY A 429 -6.91 -6.14 28.20
CA GLY A 429 -6.33 -7.40 27.77
C GLY A 429 -6.55 -7.70 26.28
N LEU A 430 -5.51 -8.17 25.59
CA LEU A 430 -5.58 -8.61 24.19
C LEU A 430 -5.29 -10.10 24.02
N GLY A 431 -5.94 -10.71 23.04
CA GLY A 431 -5.57 -12.00 22.47
C GLY A 431 -5.78 -13.21 23.38
N LEU A 432 -5.07 -14.29 23.07
CA LEU A 432 -5.19 -15.60 23.74
C LEU A 432 -5.04 -15.50 25.26
N GLY A 433 -4.02 -14.75 25.70
CA GLY A 433 -3.65 -14.62 27.11
C GLY A 433 -4.20 -13.38 27.81
N GLN A 434 -5.05 -12.58 27.15
CA GLN A 434 -5.53 -11.29 27.65
C GLN A 434 -4.36 -10.41 28.17
N TRP A 435 -3.33 -10.25 27.34
CA TRP A 435 -2.14 -9.47 27.68
C TRP A 435 -2.50 -8.01 27.95
N THR A 436 -2.27 -7.57 29.19
CA THR A 436 -2.78 -6.32 29.74
C THR A 436 -1.63 -5.44 30.20
N ASP A 437 -1.77 -4.12 30.00
CA ASP A 437 -0.89 -3.15 30.65
C ASP A 437 -1.48 -2.73 31.99
N THR A 438 -0.67 -2.75 33.05
CA THR A 438 -1.13 -2.50 34.41
C THR A 438 -0.28 -1.47 35.16
N ALA A 439 -0.90 -0.78 36.13
CA ALA A 439 -0.26 0.29 36.88
C ALA A 439 0.87 -0.21 37.80
N ASP A 440 0.91 -1.52 38.08
CA ASP A 440 2.00 -2.20 38.81
C ASP A 440 3.21 -2.58 37.93
N GLY A 441 3.18 -2.25 36.63
CA GLY A 441 4.35 -2.31 35.75
C GLY A 441 4.30 -3.34 34.63
N SER A 442 3.21 -4.09 34.46
CA SER A 442 3.04 -4.92 33.24
C SER A 442 2.87 -4.02 32.02
N THR A 443 3.58 -4.34 30.94
CA THR A 443 3.46 -3.66 29.64
C THR A 443 3.14 -4.64 28.50
N ARG A 444 2.48 -5.76 28.80
CA ARG A 444 2.31 -6.89 27.85
C ARG A 444 1.36 -6.57 26.70
N HIS A 445 0.36 -5.72 26.89
CA HIS A 445 -0.48 -5.22 25.79
C HIS A 445 0.40 -4.47 24.77
N THR A 446 1.17 -3.51 25.27
CA THR A 446 2.09 -2.71 24.45
C THR A 446 3.14 -3.58 23.77
N LEU A 447 3.71 -4.55 24.47
CA LEU A 447 4.70 -5.48 23.92
C LEU A 447 4.12 -6.32 22.77
N LEU A 448 2.89 -6.84 22.89
CA LEU A 448 2.24 -7.60 21.82
C LEU A 448 2.07 -6.74 20.57
N LEU A 449 1.56 -5.52 20.70
CA LEU A 449 1.36 -4.62 19.56
C LEU A 449 2.69 -4.28 18.88
N ASN A 450 3.74 -4.03 19.67
CA ASN A 450 5.08 -3.76 19.14
C ASN A 450 5.68 -5.00 18.45
N TYR A 451 5.50 -6.19 19.03
CA TYR A 451 5.93 -7.44 18.43
C TYR A 451 5.23 -7.68 17.09
N ALA A 452 3.90 -7.47 17.04
CA ALA A 452 3.09 -7.54 15.82
C ALA A 452 3.61 -6.60 14.72
N LYS A 453 3.85 -5.34 15.06
CA LYS A 453 4.46 -4.35 14.15
C LYS A 453 5.83 -4.81 13.65
N SER A 454 6.68 -5.35 14.52
CA SER A 454 8.03 -5.82 14.15
C SER A 454 8.03 -7.02 13.20
N LYS A 455 6.98 -7.85 13.26
CA LYS A 455 6.79 -9.02 12.39
C LYS A 455 5.93 -8.72 11.16
N ASN A 456 5.48 -7.47 11.00
CA ASN A 456 4.54 -7.05 9.96
C ASN A 456 3.30 -7.97 9.89
N LYS A 457 2.71 -8.27 11.05
CA LYS A 457 1.55 -9.15 11.21
C LYS A 457 0.51 -8.47 12.09
N LYS A 458 -0.75 -8.88 11.98
CA LYS A 458 -1.83 -8.42 12.86
C LYS A 458 -1.60 -8.97 14.28
N TRP A 459 -1.86 -8.16 15.31
CA TRP A 459 -1.68 -8.60 16.71
C TRP A 459 -2.57 -9.78 17.07
N TYR A 460 -3.70 -9.94 16.37
CA TYR A 460 -4.66 -11.03 16.53
C TYR A 460 -4.40 -12.24 15.62
N ASP A 461 -3.21 -12.35 15.01
CA ASP A 461 -2.75 -13.57 14.34
C ASP A 461 -2.38 -14.65 15.37
N LEU A 462 -2.89 -15.88 15.20
CA LEU A 462 -2.65 -16.98 16.14
C LEU A 462 -1.16 -17.26 16.32
N GLU A 463 -0.46 -17.50 15.20
CA GLU A 463 0.94 -17.89 15.24
C GLU A 463 1.81 -16.78 15.81
N LEU A 464 1.52 -15.52 15.46
CA LEU A 464 2.18 -14.38 16.08
C LEU A 464 2.01 -14.39 17.60
N GLN A 465 0.81 -14.64 18.11
CA GLN A 465 0.55 -14.67 19.55
C GLN A 465 1.26 -15.84 20.25
N LEU A 466 1.33 -17.00 19.60
CA LEU A 466 2.10 -18.14 20.08
C LEU A 466 3.60 -17.88 20.09
N ASP A 467 4.13 -17.22 19.06
CA ASP A 467 5.53 -16.78 19.02
C ASP A 467 5.80 -15.66 20.05
N PHE A 468 4.85 -14.75 20.24
CA PHE A 468 4.97 -13.66 21.21
C PHE A 468 5.16 -14.21 22.63
N MET A 469 4.33 -15.15 23.07
CA MET A 469 4.46 -15.71 24.42
C MET A 469 5.76 -16.51 24.62
N LEU A 470 6.35 -17.05 23.55
CA LEU A 470 7.61 -17.79 23.58
C LEU A 470 8.86 -16.90 23.48
N GLU A 471 8.77 -15.75 22.81
CA GLU A 471 9.95 -14.97 22.42
C GLU A 471 9.81 -13.45 22.61
N GLY A 472 8.59 -12.91 22.50
CA GLY A 472 8.32 -11.47 22.46
C GLY A 472 7.83 -10.85 23.77
N ASP A 473 7.38 -11.68 24.71
CA ASP A 473 6.93 -11.24 26.03
C ASP A 473 8.11 -10.88 26.95
N SER A 474 7.83 -10.40 28.16
CA SER A 474 8.88 -10.11 29.13
C SER A 474 9.68 -11.38 29.47
N PRO A 475 11.00 -11.28 29.70
CA PRO A 475 11.83 -12.46 29.99
C PRO A 475 11.33 -13.34 31.14
N TYR A 476 10.71 -12.71 32.15
CA TYR A 476 10.09 -13.43 33.26
C TYR A 476 8.96 -14.35 32.79
N TYR A 477 7.97 -13.80 32.07
CA TYR A 477 6.83 -14.60 31.58
C TYR A 477 7.22 -15.66 30.56
N VAL A 478 8.20 -15.38 29.70
CA VAL A 478 8.76 -16.37 28.76
C VAL A 478 9.37 -17.56 29.52
N THR A 479 10.13 -17.27 30.58
CA THR A 479 10.79 -18.30 31.41
C THR A 479 9.75 -19.17 32.12
N GLU A 480 8.78 -18.55 32.78
CA GLU A 480 7.70 -19.27 33.47
C GLU A 480 6.87 -20.12 32.52
N LEU A 481 6.45 -19.56 31.38
CA LEU A 481 5.72 -20.31 30.36
C LEU A 481 6.53 -21.51 29.85
N THR A 482 7.81 -21.32 29.54
CA THR A 482 8.67 -22.40 29.05
C THR A 482 8.81 -23.51 30.09
N SER A 483 8.94 -23.15 31.37
CA SER A 483 8.95 -24.11 32.47
C SER A 483 7.64 -24.91 32.55
N ILE A 484 6.49 -24.24 32.43
CA ILE A 484 5.17 -24.90 32.41
C ILE A 484 5.05 -25.84 31.21
N LEU A 485 5.34 -25.37 30.00
CA LEU A 485 5.18 -26.13 28.76
C LEU A 485 6.09 -27.36 28.66
N THR A 486 7.19 -27.39 29.41
CA THR A 486 8.14 -28.51 29.46
C THR A 486 7.99 -29.37 30.72
N SER A 487 7.11 -28.97 31.65
CA SER A 487 6.89 -29.72 32.89
C SER A 487 6.06 -30.99 32.64
N THR A 488 6.46 -32.08 33.28
CA THR A 488 5.67 -33.32 33.35
C THR A 488 4.91 -33.45 34.67
N GLU A 489 4.91 -32.41 35.49
CA GLU A 489 4.20 -32.41 36.76
C GLU A 489 2.68 -32.44 36.52
N ASP A 490 1.98 -33.23 37.34
CA ASP A 490 0.53 -33.11 37.47
C ASP A 490 0.24 -32.02 38.50
N VAL A 491 -0.76 -31.17 38.21
CA VAL A 491 -1.30 -30.29 39.24
C VAL A 491 -1.99 -31.21 40.25
N ALA A 492 -1.43 -31.34 41.45
CA ALA A 492 -2.07 -32.10 42.51
C ALA A 492 -3.46 -31.50 42.76
N THR A 493 -4.51 -32.28 42.45
CA THR A 493 -5.90 -31.89 42.57
C THR A 493 -6.41 -31.92 44.01
#